data_AF-A0A946MFN8-F1
#
_entry.id   AF-A0A946MFN8-F1
#
_cell.length_a   1.000
_cell.length_b   1.000
_cell.length_c   1.000
_cell.angle_alpha   90.00
_cell.angle_beta   90.00
_cell.angle_gamma   90.00
#
_symmetry.space_group_name_H-M   'P 1'
#
loop_
_entity.id
_entity.type
_entity.pdbx_description
1 polymer ?
#
loop_
_entity_poly.entity_id
_entity_poly.type
_entity_poly.pdbx_seq_one_letter_code
_entity_poly.pdbx_strand_id
1 'polypeptide(L)'
;QPAILHNGLLLRDNVRLGLTSAFTKLALHAENPTTLVEQTYLRILGRTPDKAELNMFVELIRDGFSDRRVSVSPEELTLAANLKYQLPRGLVSWSNHNTMKANEIKLVLRKAVYRGESPTPQLNAAWRERMEDMVWVLFNSPEFIYIR
;
A
#
# COMPACT_ATOMS: atom_id res chain seq x y z
N GLN A 1 25.41 3.26 -1.80
CA GLN A 1 24.50 4.15 -1.04
C GLN A 1 23.12 4.00 -1.65
N PRO A 2 22.14 3.34 -1.00
CA PRO A 2 20.80 3.33 -1.53
C PRO A 2 20.18 4.70 -1.24
N ALA A 3 19.63 5.33 -2.28
CA ALA A 3 18.90 6.58 -2.18
C ALA A 3 17.86 6.47 -1.06
N ILE A 4 18.11 7.19 0.03
CA ILE A 4 17.14 7.35 1.11
C ILE A 4 16.02 8.19 0.50
N LEU A 5 14.95 7.53 0.07
CA LEU A 5 13.67 8.20 -0.19
C LEU A 5 13.32 9.03 1.05
N HIS A 6 12.93 10.29 0.85
CA HIS A 6 12.69 11.25 1.94
C HIS A 6 11.77 10.68 3.05
N ASN A 7 10.85 9.77 2.70
CA ASN A 7 9.86 9.15 3.61
C ASN A 7 9.93 7.59 3.69
N GLY A 8 11.11 7.00 3.47
CA GLY A 8 11.27 5.57 3.13
C GLY A 8 10.61 4.48 4.02
N LEU A 9 10.39 4.73 5.33
CA LEU A 9 9.68 3.76 6.20
C LEU A 9 8.14 3.88 6.11
N LEU A 10 7.61 5.09 5.89
CA LEU A 10 6.17 5.33 5.77
C LEU A 10 5.63 4.89 4.42
N LEU A 11 6.44 5.04 3.37
CA LEU A 11 6.07 4.69 2.01
C LEU A 11 5.85 3.19 1.82
N ARG A 12 6.70 2.36 2.43
CA ARG A 12 6.67 0.91 2.21
C ARG A 12 5.30 0.29 2.55
N ASP A 13 4.71 0.70 3.67
CA ASP A 13 3.51 0.06 4.19
C ASP A 13 2.21 0.77 3.74
N ASN A 14 2.28 2.04 3.31
CA ASN A 14 1.11 2.84 2.94
C ASN A 14 0.84 2.93 1.43
N VAL A 15 1.85 2.68 0.59
CA VAL A 15 1.71 2.74 -0.87
C VAL A 15 1.00 1.50 -1.41
N ARG A 16 1.21 0.33 -0.80
CA ARG A 16 0.62 -0.91 -1.31
C ARG A 16 -0.89 -0.96 -1.04
N LEU A 17 -1.66 -1.29 -2.08
CA LEU A 17 -3.09 -1.52 -2.00
C LEU A 17 -3.36 -2.96 -1.53
N GLY A 18 -3.26 -3.15 -0.21
CA GLY A 18 -3.66 -4.39 0.47
C GLY A 18 -5.16 -4.50 0.71
N LEU A 19 -5.61 -5.62 1.28
CA LEU A 19 -7.04 -5.91 1.48
C LEU A 19 -7.74 -4.87 2.38
N THR A 20 -7.02 -4.38 3.39
CA THR A 20 -7.59 -3.40 4.34
C THR A 20 -7.26 -1.95 4.02
N SER A 21 -6.46 -1.71 2.97
CA SER A 21 -5.99 -0.36 2.63
C SER A 21 -7.17 0.55 2.33
N ALA A 22 -7.13 1.77 2.85
CA ALA A 22 -8.13 2.77 2.54
C ALA A 22 -8.11 3.12 1.04
N PHE A 23 -6.95 3.09 0.39
CA PHE A 23 -6.81 3.32 -1.04
C PHE A 23 -7.43 2.19 -1.87
N THR A 24 -7.38 0.94 -1.39
CA THR A 24 -8.12 -0.17 -2.01
C THR A 24 -9.63 0.09 -1.95
N LYS A 25 -10.15 0.53 -0.80
CA LYS A 25 -11.57 0.86 -0.66
C LYS A 25 -11.98 2.01 -1.59
N LEU A 26 -11.18 3.08 -1.64
CA LEU A 26 -11.39 4.19 -2.58
C LEU A 26 -11.40 3.70 -4.02
N ALA A 27 -10.40 2.91 -4.42
CA ALA A 27 -10.32 2.34 -5.76
C ALA A 27 -11.53 1.46 -6.09
N LEU A 28 -12.00 0.62 -5.16
CA LEU A 28 -13.18 -0.22 -5.38
C LEU A 28 -14.46 0.60 -5.54
N HIS A 29 -14.66 1.65 -4.74
CA HIS A 29 -15.93 2.37 -4.68
C HIS A 29 -16.01 3.61 -5.57
N ALA A 30 -14.89 4.16 -6.05
CA ALA A 30 -14.91 5.34 -6.90
C ALA A 30 -15.73 5.13 -8.19
N GLU A 31 -16.57 6.11 -8.51
CA GLU A 31 -17.45 6.05 -9.68
C GLU A 31 -16.71 6.42 -10.96
N ASN A 32 -15.76 7.36 -10.87
CA ASN A 32 -14.99 7.86 -12.00
C ASN A 32 -13.52 8.12 -11.60
N PRO A 33 -12.58 8.14 -12.58
CA PRO A 33 -11.16 8.38 -12.32
C PRO A 33 -10.88 9.72 -11.64
N THR A 34 -11.61 10.77 -12.04
CA THR A 34 -11.45 12.13 -11.50
C THR A 34 -11.69 12.18 -10.00
N THR A 35 -12.82 11.64 -9.54
CA THR A 35 -13.20 11.56 -8.13
C THR A 35 -12.23 10.67 -7.35
N LEU A 36 -11.73 9.58 -7.95
CA LEU A 36 -10.69 8.77 -7.30
C LEU A 36 -9.42 9.58 -7.05
N VAL A 37 -8.98 10.35 -8.05
CA VAL A 37 -7.79 11.21 -7.94
C VAL A 37 -8.00 12.26 -6.85
N GLU A 38 -9.10 13.00 -6.91
CA GLU A 38 -9.44 14.04 -5.94
C GLU A 38 -9.49 13.50 -4.50
N GLN A 39 -10.17 12.37 -4.27
CA GLN A 39 -10.26 11.76 -2.94
C GLN A 39 -8.90 11.28 -2.42
N THR A 40 -8.03 10.81 -3.32
CA THR A 40 -6.67 10.36 -2.97
C THR A 40 -5.78 11.54 -2.59
N TYR A 41 -5.85 12.64 -3.35
CA TYR A 41 -5.20 13.91 -3.02
C TYR A 41 -5.65 14.46 -1.68
N LEU A 42 -6.96 14.54 -1.46
CA LEU A 42 -7.52 15.03 -0.20
C LEU A 42 -7.03 14.19 0.99
N ARG A 43 -6.93 12.88 0.80
CA ARG A 43 -6.52 11.95 1.86
C ARG A 43 -5.03 12.03 2.20
N ILE A 44 -4.16 12.31 1.24
CA ILE A 44 -2.70 12.35 1.44
C ILE A 44 -2.21 13.77 1.75
N LEU A 45 -2.66 14.75 0.98
CA LEU A 45 -2.17 16.14 1.03
C LEU A 45 -3.16 17.12 1.66
N GLY A 46 -4.39 16.70 1.97
CA GLY A 46 -5.38 17.57 2.60
C GLY A 46 -5.96 18.67 1.69
N ARG A 47 -5.66 18.64 0.39
CA ARG A 47 -6.13 19.59 -0.62
C ARG A 47 -6.60 18.87 -1.88
N THR A 48 -7.37 19.56 -2.72
CA THR A 48 -7.70 19.08 -4.07
C THR A 48 -6.52 19.29 -5.03
N PRO A 49 -6.37 18.46 -6.07
CA PRO A 49 -5.39 18.70 -7.12
C PRO A 49 -5.74 19.95 -7.93
N ASP A 50 -4.75 20.58 -8.54
CA ASP A 50 -4.97 21.54 -9.61
C ASP A 50 -5.36 20.84 -10.93
N LYS A 51 -5.63 21.61 -11.99
CA LYS A 51 -6.06 21.05 -13.28
C LYS A 51 -4.96 20.21 -13.95
N ALA A 52 -3.69 20.60 -13.83
CA ALA A 52 -2.59 19.89 -14.47
C ALA A 52 -2.29 18.59 -13.74
N GLU A 53 -2.24 18.65 -12.40
CA GLU A 53 -2.12 17.51 -11.50
C GLU A 53 -3.25 16.50 -11.71
N LEU A 54 -4.49 16.98 -11.77
CA LEU A 54 -5.67 16.14 -11.98
C LEU A 54 -5.57 15.41 -13.32
N ASN A 55 -5.30 16.14 -14.41
CA ASN A 55 -5.20 15.55 -15.74
C ASN A 55 -4.08 14.51 -15.82
N MET A 56 -2.91 14.79 -15.22
CA MET A 56 -1.78 13.85 -15.21
C MET A 56 -2.16 12.52 -14.55
N PHE A 57 -2.81 12.55 -13.40
CA PHE A 57 -3.18 11.33 -12.67
C PHE A 57 -4.41 10.63 -13.25
N VAL A 58 -5.37 11.37 -13.81
CA VAL A 58 -6.48 10.78 -14.55
C VAL A 58 -5.96 10.01 -15.77
N GLU A 59 -5.02 10.58 -16.53
CA GLU A 59 -4.41 9.89 -17.67
C GLU A 59 -3.63 8.63 -17.26
N LEU A 60 -3.02 8.62 -16.08
CA LEU A 60 -2.35 7.44 -15.55
C LEU A 60 -3.31 6.28 -15.24
N ILE A 61 -4.49 6.58 -14.67
CA ILE A 61 -5.37 5.53 -14.11
C ILE A 61 -6.63 5.24 -14.95
N ARG A 62 -6.94 6.07 -15.95
CA ARG A 62 -8.12 5.91 -16.82
C ARG A 62 -8.15 4.55 -17.53
N ASP A 63 -6.99 4.11 -18.01
CA ASP A 63 -6.90 2.88 -18.80
C ASP A 63 -7.09 1.68 -17.89
N GLY A 64 -8.10 0.85 -18.18
CA GLY A 64 -8.48 -0.28 -17.34
C GLY A 64 -9.27 0.11 -16.08
N PHE A 65 -9.68 1.37 -15.91
CA PHE A 65 -10.49 1.77 -14.75
C PHE A 65 -11.82 1.02 -14.67
N SER A 66 -12.52 0.87 -15.80
CA SER A 66 -13.81 0.17 -15.84
C SER A 66 -13.70 -1.30 -15.44
N ASP A 67 -12.63 -1.97 -15.89
CA ASP A 67 -12.39 -3.40 -15.68
C ASP A 67 -11.48 -3.68 -14.47
N ARG A 68 -11.23 -2.67 -13.63
CA ARG A 68 -10.28 -2.80 -12.52
C ARG A 68 -10.74 -3.76 -11.43
N ARG A 69 -12.05 -3.99 -11.29
CA ARG A 69 -12.63 -4.81 -10.23
C ARG A 69 -12.54 -6.28 -10.65
N VAL A 70 -11.94 -7.09 -9.80
CA VAL A 70 -11.85 -8.54 -9.99
C VAL A 70 -12.80 -9.22 -9.01
N SER A 71 -13.63 -10.13 -9.53
CA SER A 71 -14.45 -11.00 -8.70
C SER A 71 -13.55 -12.04 -8.04
N VAL A 72 -13.49 -12.03 -6.71
CA VAL A 72 -12.63 -12.92 -5.92
C VAL A 72 -13.50 -13.77 -5.01
N SER A 73 -13.15 -15.05 -4.88
CA SER A 73 -13.87 -15.97 -3.99
C SER A 73 -13.62 -15.64 -2.50
N PRO A 74 -14.55 -15.99 -1.60
CA PRO A 74 -14.33 -15.84 -0.16
C PRO A 74 -13.08 -16.58 0.36
N GLU A 75 -12.71 -17.70 -0.27
CA GLU A 75 -11.52 -18.48 0.08
C GLU A 75 -10.23 -17.71 -0.23
N GLU A 76 -10.14 -17.11 -1.42
CA GLU A 76 -9.00 -16.27 -1.83
C GLU A 76 -8.86 -15.02 -0.94
N LEU A 77 -9.98 -14.40 -0.57
CA LEU A 77 -9.98 -13.27 0.38
C LEU A 77 -9.46 -13.69 1.75
N THR A 78 -9.86 -14.88 2.22
CA THR A 78 -9.39 -15.44 3.50
C THR A 78 -7.90 -15.76 3.45
N LEU A 79 -7.42 -16.33 2.34
CA LEU A 79 -6.00 -16.61 2.12
C LEU A 79 -5.18 -15.31 2.13
N ALA A 80 -5.62 -14.28 1.40
CA ALA A 80 -4.97 -12.98 1.35
C ALA A 80 -4.94 -12.29 2.73
N ALA A 81 -6.03 -12.39 3.50
CA ALA A 81 -6.11 -11.85 4.86
C ALA A 81 -5.15 -12.57 5.83
N ASN A 82 -5.03 -13.90 5.71
CA ASN A 82 -4.16 -14.69 6.59
C ASN A 82 -2.67 -14.39 6.39
N LEU A 83 -2.25 -14.01 5.18
CA LEU A 83 -0.88 -13.59 4.89
C LEU A 83 -0.47 -12.30 5.60
N LYS A 84 -1.44 -11.49 6.05
CA LYS A 84 -1.19 -10.21 6.73
C LYS A 84 -0.85 -10.35 8.22
N TYR A 85 -1.26 -11.44 8.88
CA TYR A 85 -1.35 -11.49 10.35
C TYR A 85 -0.47 -12.53 11.06
N GLN A 86 0.36 -13.28 10.34
CA GLN A 86 1.24 -14.28 10.96
C GLN A 86 2.71 -13.84 11.03
N LEU A 87 2.97 -12.61 11.48
CA LEU A 87 4.25 -12.34 12.14
C LEU A 87 4.09 -12.77 13.59
N PRO A 88 4.61 -13.93 14.01
CA PRO A 88 4.43 -14.40 15.37
C PRO A 88 5.10 -13.41 16.34
N ARG A 89 4.27 -12.74 17.15
CA ARG A 89 4.69 -11.75 18.15
C ARG A 89 5.13 -12.47 19.42
N GLY A 90 6.10 -11.91 20.13
CA GLY A 90 6.53 -12.44 21.43
C GLY A 90 7.31 -13.76 21.37
N LEU A 91 7.73 -14.23 20.19
CA LEU A 91 8.61 -15.41 20.07
C LEU A 91 10.02 -15.17 20.64
N VAL A 92 10.43 -13.90 20.72
CA VAL A 92 11.68 -13.49 21.34
C VAL A 92 11.37 -12.59 22.53
N SER A 93 11.86 -12.97 23.70
CA SER A 93 11.73 -12.27 24.98
C SER A 93 13.10 -12.15 25.65
N TRP A 94 13.18 -11.43 26.77
CA TRP A 94 14.42 -11.33 27.55
C TRP A 94 15.02 -12.69 27.92
N SER A 95 14.19 -13.72 28.18
CA SER A 95 14.68 -15.04 28.61
C SER A 95 15.31 -15.87 27.49
N ASN A 96 15.06 -15.55 26.21
CA ASN A 96 15.57 -16.34 25.07
C ASN A 96 16.32 -15.52 24.00
N HIS A 97 16.46 -14.19 24.20
CA HIS A 97 16.98 -13.27 23.18
C HIS A 97 18.40 -13.55 22.69
N ASN A 98 19.22 -14.26 23.48
CA ASN A 98 20.62 -14.56 23.17
C ASN A 98 20.83 -15.98 22.62
N THR A 99 19.75 -16.65 22.20
CA THR A 99 19.81 -17.98 21.59
C THR A 99 19.98 -17.89 20.07
N MET A 100 20.62 -18.90 19.46
CA MET A 100 20.67 -19.03 18.00
C MET A 100 19.26 -19.02 17.38
N LYS A 101 18.29 -19.65 18.07
CA LYS A 101 16.89 -19.69 17.62
C LYS A 101 16.24 -18.31 17.57
N ALA A 102 16.54 -17.43 18.52
CA ALA A 102 16.05 -16.06 18.50
C ALA A 102 16.57 -15.26 17.30
N ASN A 103 17.81 -15.50 16.86
CA ASN A 103 18.36 -14.88 15.66
C ASN A 103 17.66 -15.37 14.38
N GLU A 104 17.40 -16.67 14.26
CA GLU A 104 16.63 -17.23 13.14
C GLU A 104 15.23 -16.61 13.05
N ILE A 105 14.54 -16.53 14.20
CA ILE A 105 13.19 -15.95 14.29
C ILE A 105 13.23 -14.47 13.86
N LYS A 106 14.18 -13.68 14.38
CA LYS A 106 14.33 -12.27 13.97
C LYS A 106 14.63 -12.12 12.48
N LEU A 107 15.39 -13.03 11.88
CA LEU A 107 15.68 -13.02 10.44
C LEU A 107 14.41 -13.30 9.62
N VAL A 108 13.60 -14.30 10.03
CA VAL A 108 12.33 -14.61 9.38
C VAL A 108 11.35 -13.45 9.50
N LEU A 109 11.19 -12.89 10.70
CA LEU A 109 10.35 -11.72 10.94
C LEU A 109 10.80 -10.53 10.09
N ARG A 110 12.11 -10.27 10.03
CA ARG A 110 12.67 -9.22 9.17
C ARG A 110 12.31 -9.45 7.71
N LYS A 111 12.49 -10.68 7.18
CA LYS A 111 12.13 -11.02 5.79
C LYS A 111 10.64 -10.81 5.51
N ALA A 112 9.78 -11.20 6.44
CA ALA A 112 8.33 -11.02 6.29
C ALA A 112 7.91 -9.53 6.40
N VAL A 113 8.54 -8.75 7.28
CA VAL A 113 8.37 -7.28 7.32
C VAL A 113 8.84 -6.63 6.02
N TYR A 114 9.95 -7.08 5.43
CA TYR A 114 10.39 -6.60 4.12
C TYR A 114 9.43 -6.97 2.98
N ARG A 115 8.77 -8.12 3.07
CA ARG A 115 7.79 -8.56 2.06
C ARG A 115 6.52 -7.69 2.08
N GLY A 116 6.17 -7.14 3.24
CA GLY A 116 5.00 -6.27 3.44
C GLY A 116 3.67 -7.01 3.33
N GLU A 117 2.56 -6.26 3.39
CA GLU A 117 1.21 -6.80 3.17
C GLU A 117 1.09 -7.34 1.74
N SER A 118 0.35 -8.45 1.55
CA SER A 118 0.05 -8.96 0.21
C SER A 118 -0.89 -7.99 -0.53
N PRO A 119 -0.70 -7.78 -1.85
CA PRO A 119 -1.60 -6.94 -2.62
C PRO A 119 -3.02 -7.53 -2.66
N THR A 120 -4.02 -6.66 -2.77
CA THR A 120 -5.42 -7.08 -2.84
C THR A 120 -5.68 -7.88 -4.13
N PRO A 121 -6.35 -9.05 -4.04
CA PRO A 121 -6.78 -9.78 -5.23
C PRO A 121 -8.00 -9.13 -5.90
N GLN A 122 -8.68 -8.18 -5.22
CA GLN A 122 -9.93 -7.57 -5.69
C GLN A 122 -9.73 -6.54 -6.81
N LEU A 123 -8.48 -6.21 -7.11
CA LEU A 123 -8.12 -5.27 -8.17
C LEU A 123 -7.25 -5.95 -9.21
N ASN A 124 -7.45 -5.61 -10.47
CA ASN A 124 -6.57 -6.01 -11.55
C ASN A 124 -5.15 -5.55 -11.24
N ALA A 125 -4.17 -6.47 -11.32
CA ALA A 125 -2.81 -6.22 -10.86
C ALA A 125 -2.13 -5.05 -11.59
N ALA A 126 -2.26 -4.99 -12.92
CA ALA A 126 -1.65 -3.93 -13.72
C ALA A 126 -2.29 -2.56 -13.45
N TRP A 127 -3.60 -2.51 -13.26
CA TRP A 127 -4.29 -1.27 -12.88
C TRP A 127 -3.94 -0.83 -11.45
N ARG A 128 -3.93 -1.77 -10.51
CA ARG A 128 -3.54 -1.54 -9.11
C ARG A 128 -2.14 -0.93 -9.03
N GLU A 129 -1.17 -1.43 -9.80
CA GLU A 129 0.20 -0.90 -9.80
C GLU A 129 0.25 0.58 -10.21
N ARG A 130 -0.53 1.01 -11.22
CA ARG A 130 -0.63 2.43 -11.58
C ARG A 130 -1.25 3.29 -10.48
N MET A 131 -2.22 2.73 -9.75
CA MET A 131 -2.78 3.40 -8.57
C MET A 131 -1.76 3.48 -7.42
N GLU A 132 -0.98 2.43 -7.20
CA GLU A 132 0.13 2.43 -6.24
C GLU A 132 1.21 3.46 -6.61
N ASP A 133 1.54 3.60 -7.89
CA ASP A 133 2.47 4.63 -8.38
C ASP A 133 1.96 6.04 -8.05
N MET A 134 0.67 6.32 -8.27
CA MET A 134 0.08 7.60 -7.88
C MET A 134 0.23 7.87 -6.38
N VAL A 135 -0.14 6.89 -5.54
CA VAL A 135 -0.03 7.01 -4.08
C VAL A 135 1.43 7.23 -3.67
N TRP A 136 2.37 6.51 -4.31
CA TRP A 136 3.79 6.67 -4.09
C TRP A 136 4.28 8.08 -4.42
N VAL A 137 3.88 8.64 -5.57
CA VAL A 137 4.26 10.00 -5.97
C VAL A 137 3.76 11.02 -4.94
N LEU A 138 2.51 10.90 -4.49
CA LEU A 138 1.93 11.84 -3.53
C LEU A 138 2.66 11.82 -2.17
N PHE A 139 2.96 10.63 -1.64
CA PHE A 139 3.72 10.53 -0.38
C PHE A 139 5.21 10.91 -0.52
N ASN A 140 5.77 10.90 -1.73
CA ASN A 140 7.13 11.39 -2.01
C ASN A 140 7.15 12.86 -2.45
N SER A 141 5.99 13.50 -2.58
CA SER A 141 5.92 14.90 -2.95
C SER A 141 6.52 15.77 -1.84
N PRO A 142 7.15 16.92 -2.18
CA PRO A 142 7.70 17.84 -1.19
C PRO A 142 6.62 18.46 -0.27
N GLU A 143 5.35 18.35 -0.66
CA GLU A 143 4.21 18.82 0.13
C GLU A 143 3.84 17.87 1.26
N PHE A 144 4.16 16.58 1.13
CA PHE A 144 3.88 15.62 2.18
C PHE A 144 4.94 15.74 3.29
N ILE A 145 4.54 16.35 4.41
CA ILE A 145 5.38 16.51 5.60
C ILE A 145 4.84 15.61 6.71
N TYR A 146 5.69 14.70 7.19
CA TYR A 146 5.40 13.90 8.38
C TYR A 146 6.07 14.52 9.60
N ILE A 147 5.27 15.06 10.53
CA ILE A 147 5.74 15.57 11.82
C ILE A 147 5.56 14.45 12.85
N ARG A 148 6.64 14.09 13.55
CA ARG A 148 6.68 13.02 14.55
C ARG A 148 6.58 13.55 15.97
#